data_AF-A0A955CBV1-F1
#
_entry.id   AF-A0A955CBV1-F1
#
_cell.length_a   1.000
_cell.length_b   1.000
_cell.length_c   1.000
_cell.angle_alpha   90.00
_cell.angle_beta   90.00
_cell.angle_gamma   90.00
#
_symmetry.space_group_name_H-M   'P 1'
#
loop_
_entity.id
_entity.type
_entity.pdbx_description
1 polymer ?
#
loop_
_entity_poly.entity_id
_entity_poly.type
_entity_poly.pdbx_seq_one_letter_code
_entity_poly.pdbx_strand_id
1 'polypeptide(L)'
;MPRITAGESQRLSLAIHSHDFLHRLLRRIEHLHRIVFHAEELDWKFVRASAEEILIADIVTRHQGGIDGVYFALRAIEDGGRDWQSAIEEYSSYIHNYYTTPLGVLIRRDLFGESSHFVTPNAGPDSKLATSEKR
;
A
#
# COMPACT_ATOMS: atom_id res chain seq x y z
N MET A 1 -5.12 1.05 -17.64
CA MET A 1 -3.74 0.62 -17.32
C MET A 1 -3.63 -0.88 -17.55
N PRO A 2 -2.49 -1.41 -18.01
CA PRO A 2 -2.30 -2.86 -18.07
C PRO A 2 -2.29 -3.43 -16.64
N ARG A 3 -2.89 -4.61 -16.46
CA ARG A 3 -2.77 -5.39 -15.22
C ARG A 3 -1.31 -5.70 -14.96
N ILE A 4 -0.90 -5.68 -13.69
CA ILE A 4 0.44 -6.12 -13.32
C ILE A 4 0.57 -7.62 -13.61
N THR A 5 1.68 -8.02 -14.20
CA THR A 5 1.95 -9.45 -14.41
C THR A 5 2.33 -10.11 -13.09
N ALA A 6 2.08 -11.41 -12.94
CA ALA A 6 2.46 -12.15 -11.74
C ALA A 6 3.98 -12.07 -11.46
N GLY A 7 4.81 -12.15 -12.52
CA GLY A 7 6.26 -12.03 -12.39
C GLY A 7 6.71 -10.65 -11.94
N GLU A 8 6.07 -9.58 -12.41
CA GLU A 8 6.36 -8.22 -11.98
C GLU A 8 5.92 -7.97 -10.53
N SER A 9 4.73 -8.45 -10.15
CA SER A 9 4.26 -8.39 -8.77
C SER A 9 5.22 -9.07 -7.81
N GLN A 10 5.67 -10.29 -8.15
CA GLN A 10 6.64 -11.04 -7.36
C GLN A 10 8.00 -10.33 -7.26
N ARG A 11 8.50 -9.79 -8.39
CA ARG A 11 9.75 -9.00 -8.41
C ARG A 11 9.66 -7.81 -7.46
N LEU A 12 8.56 -7.06 -7.50
CA LEU A 12 8.38 -5.87 -6.67
C LEU A 12 8.20 -6.22 -5.19
N SER A 13 7.43 -7.28 -4.88
CA SER A 13 7.31 -7.77 -3.49
C SER A 13 8.69 -8.16 -2.94
N LEU A 14 9.50 -8.92 -3.69
CA LEU A 14 10.87 -9.26 -3.28
C LEU A 14 11.75 -8.01 -3.07
N ALA A 15 11.64 -7.01 -3.94
CA ALA A 15 12.36 -5.76 -3.78
C ALA A 15 11.96 -5.01 -2.49
N ILE A 16 10.65 -4.93 -2.21
CA ILE A 16 10.12 -4.29 -0.99
C ILE A 16 10.67 -4.95 0.28
N HIS A 17 10.77 -6.28 0.31
CA HIS A 17 11.26 -6.99 1.49
C HIS A 17 12.78 -7.05 1.61
N SER A 18 13.52 -6.76 0.54
CA SER A 18 15.00 -6.81 0.51
C SER A 18 15.67 -5.44 0.71
N HIS A 19 14.98 -4.34 0.42
CA HIS A 19 15.53 -2.99 0.56
C HIS A 19 14.98 -2.32 1.83
N ASP A 20 15.87 -1.88 2.71
CA ASP A 20 15.53 -1.30 4.01
C ASP A 20 14.52 -0.14 3.90
N PHE A 21 14.73 0.80 2.98
CA PHE A 21 13.83 1.95 2.84
C PHE A 21 12.41 1.58 2.39
N LEU A 22 12.27 0.62 1.47
CA LEU A 22 10.96 0.11 1.03
C LEU A 22 10.29 -0.68 2.15
N HIS A 23 11.06 -1.48 2.88
CA HIS A 23 10.54 -2.22 4.02
C HIS A 23 10.01 -1.26 5.10
N ARG A 24 10.73 -0.18 5.41
CA ARG A 24 10.27 0.86 6.34
C ARG A 24 9.01 1.57 5.85
N LEU A 25 8.93 1.91 4.56
CA LEU A 25 7.70 2.45 3.95
C LEU A 25 6.53 1.49 4.13
N LEU A 26 6.69 0.20 3.78
CA LEU A 26 5.66 -0.81 3.95
C LEU A 26 5.15 -0.87 5.39
N ARG A 27 6.05 -0.89 6.38
CA ARG A 27 5.68 -0.95 7.81
C ARG A 27 4.94 0.31 8.25
N ARG A 28 5.30 1.47 7.70
CA ARG A 28 4.59 2.72 7.99
C ARG A 28 3.19 2.75 7.36
N ILE A 29 3.03 2.27 6.12
CA ILE A 29 1.71 2.13 5.47
C ILE A 29 0.83 1.12 6.20
N GLU A 30 1.40 -0.01 6.65
CA GLU A 30 0.73 -1.01 7.50
C GLU A 30 0.22 -0.34 8.78
N HIS A 31 1.07 0.45 9.44
CA HIS A 31 0.69 1.20 10.64
C HIS A 31 -0.42 2.23 10.39
N LEU A 32 -0.38 2.96 9.28
CA LEU A 32 -1.43 3.93 8.92
C LEU A 32 -2.79 3.25 8.71
N HIS A 33 -2.83 2.09 8.03
CA HIS A 33 -4.06 1.31 7.93
C HIS A 33 -4.58 0.92 9.31
N ARG A 34 -3.70 0.45 10.20
CA ARG A 34 -4.10 0.07 11.56
C ARG A 34 -4.72 1.23 12.30
N ILE A 35 -4.17 2.44 12.17
CA ILE A 35 -4.74 3.63 12.81
C ILE A 35 -6.10 3.97 12.22
N VAL A 36 -6.24 3.99 10.90
CA VAL A 36 -7.47 4.43 10.24
C VAL A 36 -8.61 3.42 10.43
N PHE A 37 -8.29 2.13 10.50
CA PHE A 37 -9.26 1.05 10.55
C PHE A 37 -9.21 0.24 11.85
N HIS A 38 -8.69 0.82 12.94
CA HIS A 38 -8.51 0.14 14.23
C HIS A 38 -9.80 -0.43 14.85
N ALA A 39 -10.96 0.13 14.48
CA ALA A 39 -12.26 -0.28 15.00
C ALA A 39 -12.86 -1.47 14.24
N GLU A 40 -12.33 -1.78 13.06
CA GLU A 40 -12.72 -2.92 12.25
C GLU A 40 -11.85 -4.11 12.71
N GLU A 41 -12.44 -5.25 13.09
CA GLU A 41 -11.71 -6.48 13.50
C GLU A 41 -10.97 -7.11 12.30
N LEU A 42 -10.03 -6.38 11.71
CA LEU A 42 -9.36 -6.75 10.47
C LEU A 42 -8.29 -7.80 10.69
N ASP A 43 -8.26 -8.81 9.80
CA ASP A 43 -7.15 -9.74 9.73
C ASP A 43 -5.85 -8.98 9.38
N TRP A 44 -4.84 -9.11 10.25
CA TRP A 44 -3.53 -8.51 10.07
C TRP A 44 -2.84 -8.91 8.78
N LYS A 45 -3.09 -10.13 8.27
CA LYS A 45 -2.58 -10.57 6.97
C LYS A 45 -3.17 -9.74 5.84
N PHE A 46 -4.46 -9.43 5.94
CA PHE A 46 -5.17 -8.59 4.97
C PHE A 46 -4.65 -7.15 4.99
N VAL A 47 -4.44 -6.58 6.17
CA VAL A 47 -3.85 -5.23 6.32
C VAL A 47 -2.47 -5.17 5.67
N ARG A 48 -1.62 -6.18 5.91
CA ARG A 48 -0.29 -6.24 5.30
C ARG A 48 -0.35 -6.36 3.78
N ALA A 49 -1.22 -7.21 3.25
CA ALA A 49 -1.42 -7.36 1.81
C ALA A 49 -1.86 -6.04 1.17
N SER A 50 -2.85 -5.35 1.75
CA SER A 50 -3.30 -4.03 1.26
C SER A 50 -2.16 -2.99 1.29
N ALA A 51 -1.35 -2.96 2.35
CA ALA A 51 -0.22 -2.04 2.46
C ALA A 51 0.85 -2.30 1.39
N GLU A 52 1.16 -3.57 1.12
CA GLU A 52 2.09 -3.96 0.06
C GLU A 52 1.55 -3.60 -1.33
N GLU A 53 0.27 -3.85 -1.59
CA GLU A 53 -0.40 -3.46 -2.83
C GLU A 53 -0.38 -1.95 -3.07
N ILE A 54 -0.54 -1.13 -2.02
CA ILE A 54 -0.40 0.34 -2.13
C ILE A 54 1.00 0.70 -2.61
N LEU A 55 2.04 0.14 -1.99
CA LEU A 55 3.42 0.45 -2.35
C LEU A 55 3.75 -0.03 -3.77
N ILE A 56 3.29 -1.21 -4.15
CA ILE A 56 3.45 -1.72 -5.52
C ILE A 56 2.71 -0.83 -6.53
N ALA A 57 1.47 -0.43 -6.23
CA ALA A 57 0.71 0.44 -7.10
C ALA A 57 1.40 1.80 -7.31
N ASP A 58 1.99 2.35 -6.25
CA ASP A 58 2.77 3.58 -6.33
C ASP A 58 4.02 3.42 -7.22
N ILE A 59 4.79 2.35 -7.01
CA ILE A 59 5.98 2.04 -7.82
C ILE A 59 5.60 1.88 -9.30
N VAL A 60 4.53 1.16 -9.62
CA VAL A 60 4.12 0.92 -11.00
C VAL A 60 3.58 2.20 -11.65
N THR A 61 2.72 2.94 -10.96
CA THR A 61 1.98 4.05 -11.57
C THR A 61 2.78 5.35 -11.62
N ARG A 62 3.57 5.66 -10.58
CA ARG A 62 4.33 6.93 -10.49
C ARG A 62 5.78 6.76 -10.90
N HIS A 63 6.36 5.60 -10.61
CA HIS A 63 7.78 5.33 -10.85
C HIS A 63 8.02 4.34 -11.98
N GLN A 64 6.99 4.03 -12.77
CA GLN A 64 7.06 3.19 -13.97
C GLN A 64 7.72 1.82 -13.71
N GLY A 65 7.48 1.26 -12.50
CA GLY A 65 8.00 -0.04 -12.09
C GLY A 65 9.41 -0.03 -11.48
N GLY A 66 10.06 1.14 -11.41
CA GLY A 66 11.41 1.33 -10.87
C GLY A 66 11.40 1.71 -9.38
N ILE A 67 12.13 0.96 -8.55
CA ILE A 67 12.24 1.25 -7.11
C ILE A 67 13.11 2.47 -6.81
N ASP A 68 14.06 2.80 -7.71
CA ASP A 68 14.93 3.97 -7.57
C ASP A 68 14.13 5.27 -7.58
N GLY A 69 13.01 5.31 -8.30
CA GLY A 69 12.10 6.46 -8.29
C GLY A 69 11.55 6.78 -6.89
N VAL A 70 11.26 5.75 -6.10
CA VAL A 70 10.83 5.92 -4.70
C VAL A 70 11.98 6.47 -3.86
N TYR A 71 13.20 5.95 -4.05
CA TYR A 71 14.37 6.46 -3.34
C TYR A 71 14.62 7.95 -3.65
N PHE A 72 14.56 8.34 -4.92
CA PHE A 72 14.73 9.75 -5.31
C PHE A 72 13.61 10.64 -4.80
N ALA A 73 12.37 10.14 -4.73
CA ALA A 73 11.27 10.88 -4.12
C ALA A 73 11.50 11.13 -2.62
N LEU A 74 12.01 10.14 -1.88
CA LEU A 74 12.40 10.31 -0.48
C LEU A 74 13.56 11.30 -0.32
N ARG A 75 14.58 11.20 -1.17
CA ARG A 75 15.72 12.14 -1.17
C ARG A 75 15.26 13.57 -1.44
N ALA A 76 14.33 13.78 -2.36
CA ALA A 76 13.79 15.11 -2.64
C ALA A 76 13.07 15.72 -1.42
N ILE A 77 12.38 14.92 -0.61
CA ILE A 77 11.76 15.38 0.65
C ILE A 77 12.85 15.70 1.69
N GLU A 78 13.89 14.86 1.80
CA GLU A 78 15.02 15.07 2.70
C GLU A 78 15.79 16.35 2.35
N ASP A 79 16.09 16.56 1.07
CA ASP A 79 16.74 17.77 0.55
C ASP A 79 15.89 19.04 0.81
N GLY A 80 14.58 18.88 1.05
CA GLY A 80 13.67 19.92 1.52
C GLY A 80 13.80 20.28 3.01
N GLY A 81 14.76 19.68 3.73
CA GLY A 81 15.06 19.96 5.14
C GLY A 81 14.39 19.03 6.14
N ARG A 82 13.77 17.94 5.68
CA ARG A 82 13.28 16.85 6.54
C ARG A 82 14.40 15.86 6.81
N ASP A 83 14.38 15.19 7.96
CA ASP A 83 15.23 14.01 8.14
C ASP A 83 14.65 12.79 7.39
N TRP A 84 15.47 11.76 7.20
CA TRP A 84 15.09 10.55 6.47
C TRP A 84 13.82 9.88 7.01
N GLN A 85 13.66 9.86 8.33
CA GLN A 85 12.50 9.24 8.97
C GLN A 85 11.22 10.04 8.68
N SER A 86 11.31 11.37 8.78
CA SER A 86 10.22 12.27 8.43
C SER A 86 9.85 12.17 6.95
N ALA A 87 10.85 11.99 6.06
CA ALA A 87 10.60 11.75 4.64
C ALA A 87 9.81 10.46 4.40
N ILE A 88 10.17 9.36 5.10
CA ILE A 88 9.41 8.09 5.05
C ILE A 88 7.98 8.30 5.55
N GLU A 89 7.78 9.03 6.64
CA GLU A 89 6.46 9.27 7.22
C GLU A 89 5.58 10.12 6.31
N GLU A 90 6.14 11.18 5.74
CA GLU A 90 5.45 12.09 4.82
C GLU A 90 5.07 11.35 3.54
N TYR A 91 6.02 10.64 2.92
CA TYR A 91 5.79 9.85 1.71
C TYR A 91 4.76 8.74 1.93
N SER A 92 4.88 8.00 3.04
CA SER A 92 3.93 6.93 3.38
C SER A 92 2.52 7.47 3.58
N SER A 93 2.38 8.62 4.23
CA SER A 93 1.09 9.27 4.46
C SER A 93 0.47 9.72 3.14
N TYR A 94 1.29 10.32 2.26
CA TYR A 94 0.86 10.73 0.93
C TYR A 94 0.29 9.56 0.11
N ILE A 95 1.05 8.47 -0.05
CA ILE A 95 0.60 7.34 -0.86
C ILE A 95 -0.56 6.60 -0.20
N HIS A 96 -0.55 6.44 1.13
CA HIS A 96 -1.66 5.82 1.85
C HIS A 96 -2.96 6.58 1.59
N ASN A 97 -2.94 7.91 1.76
CA ASN A 97 -4.12 8.74 1.54
C ASN A 97 -4.61 8.66 0.10
N TYR A 98 -3.69 8.69 -0.88
CA TYR A 98 -4.06 8.59 -2.28
C TYR A 98 -4.73 7.24 -2.62
N TYR A 99 -4.11 6.12 -2.23
CA TYR A 99 -4.58 4.78 -2.63
C TYR A 99 -5.74 4.22 -1.79
N THR A 100 -6.11 4.91 -0.70
CA THR A 100 -7.33 4.63 0.07
C THR A 100 -8.54 5.45 -0.36
N THR A 101 -8.36 6.47 -1.24
CA THR A 101 -9.48 7.16 -1.90
C THR A 101 -10.20 6.26 -2.92
N PRO A 102 -11.44 6.58 -3.34
CA PRO A 102 -12.14 5.82 -4.38
C PRO A 102 -11.36 5.66 -5.68
N LEU A 103 -10.66 6.70 -6.15
CA LEU A 103 -9.82 6.60 -7.36
C LEU A 103 -8.62 5.67 -7.12
N GLY A 104 -7.99 5.78 -5.95
CA GLY A 104 -6.90 4.89 -5.55
C GLY A 104 -7.31 3.41 -5.49
N VAL A 105 -8.50 3.14 -4.98
CA VAL A 105 -9.12 1.81 -4.96
C VAL A 105 -9.35 1.29 -6.39
N LEU A 106 -9.87 2.12 -7.30
CA LEU A 106 -10.05 1.74 -8.70
C LEU A 106 -8.72 1.41 -9.39
N ILE A 107 -7.69 2.23 -9.19
CA ILE A 107 -6.35 1.97 -9.75
C ILE A 107 -5.80 0.63 -9.26
N ARG A 108 -5.90 0.36 -7.96
CA ARG A 108 -5.47 -0.92 -7.38
C ARG A 108 -6.28 -2.10 -7.94
N ARG A 109 -7.60 -1.95 -8.09
CA ARG A 109 -8.44 -2.98 -8.71
C ARG A 109 -8.05 -3.25 -10.16
N ASP A 110 -7.73 -2.21 -10.92
CA ASP A 110 -7.28 -2.34 -12.32
C ASP A 110 -5.93 -3.05 -12.41
N LEU A 111 -5.03 -2.80 -11.45
CA LEU A 111 -3.71 -3.43 -11.40
C LEU A 111 -3.77 -4.91 -10.99
N PHE A 112 -4.43 -5.20 -9.85
CA PHE A 112 -4.39 -6.53 -9.22
C PHE A 112 -5.59 -7.42 -9.57
N GLY A 113 -6.64 -6.88 -10.20
CA GLY A 113 -7.84 -7.63 -10.56
C GLY A 113 -8.65 -8.05 -9.33
N GLU A 114 -9.17 -9.28 -9.34
CA GLU A 114 -9.98 -9.83 -8.23
C GLU A 114 -9.14 -10.20 -6.99
N SER A 115 -7.81 -10.18 -7.10
CA SER A 115 -6.89 -10.47 -6.00
C SER A 115 -6.57 -9.26 -5.12
N SER A 116 -7.16 -8.09 -5.40
CA SER A 116 -6.93 -6.86 -4.65
C SER A 116 -7.51 -6.88 -3.23
N HIS A 117 -6.77 -6.35 -2.27
CA HIS A 117 -7.17 -6.25 -0.86
C HIS A 117 -7.50 -4.80 -0.51
N PHE A 118 -8.77 -4.53 -0.20
CA PHE A 118 -9.24 -3.20 0.18
C PHE A 118 -9.65 -3.16 1.63
N VAL A 119 -9.03 -2.24 2.38
CA VAL A 119 -9.53 -1.85 3.69
C VAL A 119 -10.26 -0.53 3.53
N THR A 120 -11.54 -0.49 3.90
CA THR A 120 -12.37 0.73 3.83
C THR A 120 -13.15 0.87 5.12
N PRO A 121 -13.34 2.10 5.66
CA PRO A 121 -13.99 2.29 6.96
C PRO A 121 -15.52 2.13 6.88
N ASN A 122 -16.05 2.01 5.66
CA ASN A 122 -17.47 1.78 5.38
C ASN A 122 -17.75 0.34 4.93
N ALA A 123 -16.83 -0.59 5.17
CA ALA A 123 -17.14 -2.01 5.04
C ALA A 123 -18.02 -2.43 6.22
N GLY A 124 -19.25 -1.90 6.25
CA GLY A 124 -20.23 -2.19 7.30
C GLY A 124 -20.54 -3.69 7.38
N PRO A 125 -21.47 -4.10 8.27
CA PRO A 125 -21.79 -5.51 8.52
C PRO A 125 -22.21 -6.33 7.28
N ASP A 126 -22.50 -5.69 6.14
CA ASP A 126 -22.81 -6.32 4.85
C ASP A 126 -21.58 -6.65 3.99
N SER A 127 -20.37 -6.28 4.43
CA SER A 127 -19.13 -6.78 3.86
C SER A 127 -19.09 -8.30 4.10
N LYS A 128 -19.15 -9.09 3.01
CA LYS A 128 -19.18 -10.57 3.02
C LYS A 128 -18.01 -11.26 3.76
N LEU A 129 -17.13 -10.50 4.40
CA LEU A 129 -16.10 -10.98 5.32
C LEU A 129 -16.64 -11.29 6.73
N ALA A 130 -17.82 -10.79 7.12
CA ALA A 130 -18.38 -10.98 8.47
C ALA A 130 -19.21 -12.28 8.66
N THR A 131 -19.46 -13.05 7.60
CA THR A 131 -20.27 -14.29 7.68
C THR A 131 -19.57 -15.47 7.03
N SER A 132 -18.53 -15.97 7.69
CA SER A 132 -18.02 -17.32 7.47
C SER A 132 -17.69 -18.00 8.80
N GLU A 133 -18.59 -17.92 9.78
CA GLU A 133 -18.54 -18.85 10.92
C GLU A 133 -19.89 -18.85 11.65
N LYS A 134 -20.74 -19.79 11.24
CA LYS A 134 -21.71 -20.54 12.05
C LYS A 134 -22.51 -21.46 11.14
N ARG A 135 -21.97 -22.66 10.91
CA ARG A 135 -22.74 -23.87 10.67
C ARG A 135 -22.17 -24.97 11.54
#